data_AF-A0A6B3EXB7-F1
#
_entry.id   AF-A0A6B3EXB7-F1
#
_cell.length_a   1.000
_cell.length_b   1.000
_cell.length_c   1.000
_cell.angle_alpha   90.00
_cell.angle_beta   90.00
_cell.angle_gamma   90.00
#
_symmetry.space_group_name_H-M   'P 1'
#
loop_
_entity.id
_entity.type
_entity.pdbx_description
1 polymer ?
#
loop_
_entity_poly.entity_id
_entity_poly.type
_entity_poly.pdbx_seq_one_letter_code
_entity_poly.pdbx_strand_id
1 'polypeptide(L)'
;DKAVVERAHPGLRMRAATLDLPVPQVIRLCRYVRVPFRRQAPWSRRGVLVRDRHRCAYCGRRATTVDHVVPKSRGGADSWLNTVASCA
;
A
#
# COMPACT_ATOMS: atom_id res chain seq x y z
N ASP A 1 21.10 -6.89 12.14
CA ASP A 1 21.64 -8.20 11.74
C ASP A 1 21.45 -8.58 10.28
N LYS A 2 20.28 -8.35 9.66
CA LYS A 2 20.06 -8.75 8.25
C LYS A 2 20.69 -7.79 7.22
N ALA A 3 20.91 -6.54 7.61
CA ALA A 3 21.45 -5.50 6.75
C ALA A 3 22.33 -4.55 7.57
N VAL A 4 23.27 -3.90 6.89
CA VAL A 4 24.13 -2.84 7.40
C VAL A 4 24.00 -1.59 6.54
N VAL A 5 24.18 -0.42 7.15
CA VAL A 5 24.21 0.86 6.44
C VAL A 5 25.61 1.07 5.89
N GLU A 6 25.76 1.07 4.57
CA GLU A 6 27.04 1.34 3.89
C GLU A 6 27.26 2.84 3.72
N ARG A 7 26.18 3.58 3.48
CA ARG A 7 26.20 5.04 3.34
C ARG A 7 24.96 5.64 3.97
N ALA A 8 25.15 6.75 4.67
CA ALA A 8 24.07 7.50 5.29
C ALA A 8 24.02 8.94 4.79
N HIS A 9 22.85 9.56 4.93
CA HIS A 9 22.69 11.00 4.74
C HIS A 9 23.38 11.77 5.88
N PRO A 10 24.29 12.72 5.59
CA PRO A 10 24.92 13.54 6.62
C PRO A 10 23.89 14.31 7.46
N GLY A 11 24.02 14.25 8.78
CA GLY A 11 23.20 15.03 9.73
C GLY A 11 21.75 14.55 9.90
N LEU A 12 21.24 13.64 9.06
CA LEU A 12 19.88 13.12 9.19
C LEU A 12 19.83 11.85 10.02
N ARG A 13 18.88 11.79 10.96
CA ARG A 13 18.65 10.63 11.85
C ARG A 13 17.20 10.18 11.82
N MET A 14 16.99 8.87 11.90
CA MET A 14 15.69 8.22 12.02
C MET A 14 15.52 7.69 13.43
N ARG A 15 14.44 8.09 14.10
CA ARG A 15 14.13 7.71 15.48
C ARG A 15 12.82 6.92 15.57
N ALA A 16 12.80 5.90 16.42
CA ALA A 16 11.62 5.17 16.87
C ALA A 16 11.70 4.93 18.39
N ALA A 17 10.69 4.29 18.98
CA ALA A 17 10.59 4.13 20.44
C ALA A 17 11.86 3.54 21.10
N THR A 18 12.59 2.66 20.41
CA THR A 18 13.81 2.00 20.92
C THR A 18 14.98 2.06 19.93
N LEU A 19 14.91 2.93 18.93
CA LEU A 19 15.87 2.92 17.82
C LEU A 19 16.26 4.34 17.43
N ASP A 20 17.56 4.59 17.32
CA ASP A 20 18.12 5.82 16.75
C ASP A 20 19.27 5.46 15.82
N LEU A 21 19.07 5.67 14.51
CA LEU A 21 20.08 5.38 13.49
C LEU A 21 20.22 6.55 12.50
N PRO A 22 21.40 6.71 11.88
CA PRO A 22 21.54 7.62 10.75
C PRO A 22 20.62 7.21 9.61
N VAL A 23 20.04 8.17 8.88
CA VAL A 23 19.15 7.87 7.74
C VAL A 23 19.95 7.18 6.65
N PRO A 24 19.62 5.93 6.27
CA PRO A 24 20.40 5.19 5.29
C PRO A 24 20.17 5.73 3.89
N GLN A 25 21.26 5.90 3.14
CA GLN A 25 21.25 6.19 1.71
C GLN A 25 21.45 4.88 0.92
N VAL A 26 22.36 4.02 1.39
CA VAL A 26 22.65 2.71 0.81
C VAL A 26 22.73 1.69 1.93
N ILE A 27 22.01 0.58 1.77
CA ILE A 27 22.10 -0.58 2.66
C ILE A 27 22.65 -1.78 1.90
N ARG A 28 23.45 -2.59 2.58
CA ARG A 28 23.88 -3.91 2.09
C ARG A 28 23.22 -4.99 2.94
N LEU A 29 22.68 -6.00 2.28
CA LEU A 29 22.16 -7.18 2.96
C LEU A 29 23.32 -8.10 3.35
N CYS A 30 23.36 -8.53 4.61
CA CYS A 30 24.40 -9.46 5.10
C CYS A 30 24.13 -10.91 4.72
N ARG A 31 22.91 -11.21 4.25
CA ARG A 31 22.49 -12.51 3.75
C ARG A 31 21.38 -12.33 2.74
N TYR A 32 21.16 -13.36 1.92
CA TYR A 32 20.00 -13.38 1.05
C TYR A 32 18.71 -13.33 1.90
N VAL A 33 17.92 -12.27 1.68
CA VAL A 33 16.59 -12.14 2.26
C VAL A 33 15.60 -12.29 1.11
N ARG A 34 14.89 -13.43 1.07
CA ARG A 34 13.76 -13.58 0.17
C ARG A 34 12.68 -12.60 0.60
N VAL A 35 12.63 -11.43 -0.05
CA VAL A 35 11.49 -10.53 0.06
C VAL A 35 10.43 -11.10 -0.87
N PRO A 36 9.32 -11.65 -0.35
CA PRO A 36 8.24 -12.08 -1.21
C PRO A 36 7.70 -10.82 -1.87
N PHE A 37 8.09 -10.60 -3.13
CA PHE A 37 7.51 -9.57 -3.96
C PHE A 37 6.04 -9.96 -4.13
N ARG A 38 5.15 -9.39 -3.32
CA ARG A 38 3.73 -9.54 -3.52
C ARG A 38 3.43 -8.80 -4.82
N ARG A 39 3.40 -9.53 -5.94
CA ARG A 39 3.12 -8.98 -7.28
C ARG A 39 1.82 -8.18 -7.32
N GLN A 40 0.90 -8.44 -6.40
CA GLN A 40 -0.36 -7.74 -6.28
C GLN A 40 -0.55 -7.23 -4.84
N ALA A 41 -0.87 -5.95 -4.72
CA ALA A 41 -1.26 -5.37 -3.45
C ALA A 41 -2.51 -6.09 -2.92
N PRO A 42 -2.58 -6.39 -1.61
CA PRO A 42 -3.81 -6.93 -1.03
C PRO A 42 -4.96 -5.95 -1.28
N TRP A 43 -6.15 -6.49 -1.47
CA TRP A 43 -7.34 -5.66 -1.58
C TRP A 43 -7.53 -4.82 -0.32
N SER A 44 -7.89 -3.56 -0.50
CA SER A 44 -8.35 -2.68 0.58
C SER A 44 -9.23 -1.57 0.01
N ARG A 45 -10.19 -1.07 0.79
CA ARG A 45 -11.05 0.06 0.37
C ARG A 45 -10.22 1.28 -0.06
N ARG A 46 -9.18 1.61 0.72
CA ARG A 46 -8.24 2.68 0.36
C ARG A 46 -7.55 2.40 -0.98
N GLY A 47 -7.13 1.17 -1.21
CA GLY A 47 -6.54 0.74 -2.47
C GLY A 47 -7.47 0.93 -3.67
N VAL A 48 -8.76 0.59 -3.54
CA VAL A 48 -9.78 0.79 -4.59
C VAL A 48 -9.95 2.27 -4.91
N LEU A 49 -10.08 3.13 -3.90
CA LEU A 49 -10.19 4.57 -4.09
C LEU A 49 -8.97 5.16 -4.81
N VAL A 50 -7.76 4.72 -4.45
CA VAL A 50 -6.51 5.16 -5.10
C VAL A 50 -6.43 4.66 -6.54
N ARG A 51 -6.77 3.38 -6.79
CA ARG A 51 -6.81 2.79 -8.14
C ARG A 51 -7.71 3.60 -9.08
N ASP A 52 -8.88 3.97 -8.59
CA ASP A 52 -9.90 4.68 -9.36
C ASP A 52 -9.72 6.21 -9.32
N ARG A 53 -8.58 6.70 -8.79
CA ARG A 53 -8.24 8.13 -8.69
C ARG A 53 -9.33 8.95 -7.98
N HIS A 54 -9.97 8.36 -6.97
CA HIS A 54 -11.11 8.95 -6.26
C HIS A 54 -12.23 9.42 -7.21
N ARG A 55 -12.46 8.70 -8.31
CA ARG A 55 -13.52 8.99 -9.27
C ARG A 55 -14.57 7.89 -9.25
N CYS A 56 -15.84 8.27 -9.13
CA CYS A 56 -16.98 7.36 -9.10
C CYS A 56 -17.11 6.64 -10.45
N ALA A 57 -17.17 5.32 -10.42
CA ALA A 57 -17.34 4.49 -11.61
C ALA A 57 -18.67 4.72 -12.32
N TYR A 58 -19.71 5.15 -11.60
CA TYR A 58 -21.06 5.33 -12.14
C TYR A 58 -21.27 6.73 -12.74
N CYS A 59 -20.91 7.79 -12.01
CA CYS A 59 -21.21 9.17 -12.43
C CYS A 59 -19.98 10.03 -12.74
N GLY A 60 -18.76 9.53 -12.48
CA GLY A 60 -17.52 10.26 -12.76
C GLY A 60 -17.20 11.42 -11.81
N ARG A 61 -18.03 11.70 -10.78
CA ARG A 61 -17.74 12.68 -9.72
C ARG A 61 -16.75 12.12 -8.69
N ARG A 62 -16.38 12.92 -7.68
CA ARG A 62 -15.50 12.46 -6.59
C ARG A 62 -16.12 11.29 -5.83
N ALA A 63 -15.33 10.24 -5.62
CA ALA A 63 -15.68 9.07 -4.85
C ALA A 63 -15.09 9.12 -3.44
N THR A 64 -15.90 8.70 -2.47
CA THR A 64 -15.55 8.61 -1.05
C THR A 64 -15.85 7.22 -0.48
N THR A 65 -16.62 6.40 -1.20
CA THR A 65 -17.05 5.07 -0.81
C THR A 65 -16.60 4.03 -1.84
N VAL A 66 -16.83 2.76 -1.53
CA VAL A 66 -16.55 1.63 -2.41
C VAL A 66 -17.81 0.78 -2.46
N ASP A 67 -18.27 0.50 -3.67
CA ASP A 67 -19.41 -0.39 -3.93
C ASP A 67 -18.95 -1.72 -4.51
N HIS A 68 -19.73 -2.76 -4.23
CA HIS A 68 -19.60 -4.06 -4.89
C HIS A 68 -20.45 -4.10 -6.15
N VAL A 69 -19.85 -4.46 -7.29
CA VAL A 69 -20.55 -4.61 -8.57
C VAL A 69 -21.55 -5.78 -8.48
N VAL A 70 -21.10 -6.93 -7.96
CA VAL A 70 -21.98 -8.00 -7.48
C VAL A 70 -22.18 -7.80 -5.98
N PRO A 71 -23.41 -7.56 -5.49
CA PRO A 71 -23.67 -7.32 -4.07
C PRO A 71 -23.19 -8.47 -3.17
N LYS A 72 -22.76 -8.15 -1.95
CA LYS A 72 -22.37 -9.16 -0.94
C LYS A 72 -23.49 -10.16 -0.64
N SER A 73 -24.73 -9.70 -0.58
CA SER A 73 -25.90 -10.57 -0.37
C SER A 73 -26.12 -11.59 -1.48
N ARG A 74 -25.50 -11.40 -2.65
CA ARG A 74 -25.52 -12.32 -3.80
C ARG A 74 -24.18 -13.03 -4.00
N GLY A 75 -23.31 -13.06 -2.98
CA GLY A 75 -22.03 -13.77 -3.02
C GLY A 75 -20.86 -12.96 -3.61
N GLY A 76 -21.02 -11.64 -3.78
CA GLY A 76 -19.93 -10.78 -4.26
C GLY A 76 -18.73 -10.71 -3.31
N ALA A 77 -17.54 -10.96 -3.84
CA ALA A 77 -16.29 -10.95 -3.06
C ALA A 77 -15.73 -9.53 -2.85
N ASP A 78 -14.97 -9.35 -1.75
CA ASP A 78 -14.08 -8.20 -1.55
C ASP A 78 -12.82 -8.37 -2.40
N SER A 79 -12.92 -8.04 -3.70
CA SER A 79 -11.83 -8.23 -4.65
C SER A 79 -11.64 -7.01 -5.56
N TRP A 80 -10.46 -6.88 -6.12
CA TRP A 80 -10.14 -5.85 -7.11
C TRP A 80 -11.08 -5.89 -8.33
N LEU A 81 -11.58 -7.07 -8.70
CA LEU A 81 -12.45 -7.23 -9.86
C LEU A 81 -13.93 -6.96 -9.56
N ASN A 82 -14.34 -6.99 -8.29
CA ASN A 82 -15.74 -6.83 -7.90
C ASN A 82 -16.02 -5.51 -7.14
N THR A 83 -15.02 -4.70 -6.88
CA THR A 83 -15.20 -3.44 -6.14
C THR A 83 -14.76 -2.24 -6.95
N VAL A 84 -15.53 -1.16 -6.86
CA VAL A 84 -15.31 0.10 -7.58
C VAL A 84 -15.50 1.28 -6.65
N ALA A 85 -14.78 2.37 -6.88
CA ALA A 85 -15.01 3.62 -6.20
C ALA A 85 -16.39 4.19 -6.57
N SER A 86 -17.15 4.62 -5.57
CA SER A 86 -18.50 5.16 -5.72
C SER A 86 -18.63 6.50 -4.97
N CYS A 87 -19.58 7.32 -5.39
CA CYS A 87 -19.96 8.49 -4.60
C CYS A 87 -20.78 8.06 -3.38
N ALA A 88 -20.86 8.93 -2.38
CA ALA A 88 -21.83 8.77 -1.30
C ALA A 88 -23.26 8.96 -1.81
#